data_AF-A0A090DUD7-F1
#
_entry.id   AF-A0A090DUD7-F1
#
_cell.length_a   1.000
_cell.length_b   1.000
_cell.length_c   1.000
_cell.angle_alpha   90.00
_cell.angle_beta   90.00
_cell.angle_gamma   90.00
#
_symmetry.space_group_name_H-M   'P 1'
#
loop_
_entity.id
_entity.type
_entity.pdbx_description
1 polymer ?
#
loop_
_entity_poly.entity_id
_entity_poly.type
_entity_poly.pdbx_seq_one_letter_code
_entity_poly.pdbx_strand_id
1 'polypeptide(L)'
;MAYLEAWSLAATGQPLPWPAPEALLIKFVAHHLWDPARRETDLAYGMPQDMVVALKEQDLLRSDGPHAPATVRRRLSSWSKLTKWRGLKGRFNAPGSRAPSSSRLAPAPGRAAARQ
;
A
#
# COMPACT_ATOMS: atom_id res chain seq x y z
N MET A 1 6.38 -11.94 7.19
CA MET A 1 7.54 -11.39 6.48
C MET A 1 7.64 -11.87 5.05
N ALA A 2 7.41 -13.17 4.78
CA ALA A 2 7.45 -13.78 3.45
C ALA A 2 6.89 -12.90 2.32
N TYR A 3 5.70 -12.31 2.49
CA TYR A 3 5.15 -11.39 1.49
C TYR A 3 6.02 -10.17 1.16
N LEU A 4 6.59 -9.48 2.18
CA LEU A 4 7.41 -8.30 1.93
C LEU A 4 8.71 -8.67 1.23
N GLU A 5 9.30 -9.81 1.60
CA GLU A 5 10.49 -10.35 0.94
C GLU A 5 10.20 -10.69 -0.53
N ALA A 6 9.15 -11.46 -0.79
CA ALA A 6 8.75 -11.82 -2.15
C ALA A 6 8.37 -10.59 -2.99
N TRP A 7 7.66 -9.62 -2.40
CA TRP A 7 7.35 -8.36 -3.08
C TRP A 7 8.61 -7.55 -3.39
N SER A 8 9.58 -7.48 -2.46
CA SER A 8 10.84 -6.78 -2.70
C SER A 8 11.62 -7.43 -3.84
N LEU A 9 11.72 -8.76 -3.82
CA LEU A 9 12.36 -9.53 -4.89
C LEU A 9 11.68 -9.29 -6.23
N ALA A 10 10.35 -9.36 -6.30
CA ALA A 10 9.62 -9.08 -7.54
C ALA A 10 9.80 -7.62 -8.01
N ALA A 11 9.78 -6.65 -7.08
CA ALA A 11 9.79 -5.22 -7.42
C ALA A 11 11.19 -4.63 -7.69
N THR A 12 12.25 -5.32 -7.28
CA THR A 12 13.64 -4.80 -7.30
C THR A 12 14.70 -5.83 -7.72
N GLY A 13 14.34 -7.11 -7.78
CA GLY A 13 15.30 -8.21 -7.96
C GLY A 13 16.17 -8.48 -6.73
N GLN A 14 15.91 -7.83 -5.59
CA GLN A 14 16.74 -7.89 -4.38
C GLN A 14 15.90 -8.22 -3.13
N PRO A 15 16.50 -8.89 -2.12
CA PRO A 15 15.83 -9.16 -0.84
C PRO A 15 15.44 -7.86 -0.13
N LEU A 16 14.55 -7.95 0.85
CA LEU A 16 14.03 -6.78 1.56
C LEU A 16 15.17 -5.97 2.20
N PRO A 17 15.37 -4.69 1.83
CA PRO A 17 16.49 -3.91 2.34
C PRO A 17 16.26 -3.39 3.76
N TRP A 18 17.37 -3.15 4.47
CA TRP A 18 17.40 -2.63 5.84
C TRP A 18 18.44 -1.51 5.98
N PRO A 19 18.05 -0.27 6.34
CA PRO A 19 16.67 0.22 6.41
C PRO A 19 16.04 0.30 5.01
N ALA A 20 14.70 0.34 4.96
CA ALA A 20 13.98 0.54 3.72
C ALA A 20 14.31 1.92 3.09
N PRO A 21 14.74 1.99 1.82
CA PRO A 21 14.83 3.24 1.09
C PRO A 21 13.45 3.90 0.97
N GLU A 22 13.38 5.22 1.12
CA GLU A 22 12.09 5.95 1.05
C GLU A 22 11.36 5.72 -0.28
N ALA A 23 12.10 5.73 -1.40
CA ALA A 23 11.54 5.43 -2.72
C ALA A 23 10.87 4.04 -2.77
N LEU A 24 11.41 3.05 -2.06
CA LEU A 24 10.83 1.71 -2.01
C LEU A 24 9.56 1.68 -1.15
N LEU A 25 9.50 2.46 -0.07
CA LEU A 25 8.28 2.62 0.72
C LEU A 25 7.16 3.30 -0.10
N ILE A 26 7.50 4.32 -0.88
CA ILE A 26 6.55 4.99 -1.79
C ILE A 26 6.08 4.01 -2.86
N LYS A 27 6.99 3.25 -3.50
CA LYS A 27 6.64 2.18 -4.45
C LYS A 27 5.69 1.17 -3.82
N PHE A 28 5.97 0.73 -2.59
CA PHE A 28 5.10 -0.18 -1.85
C PHE A 28 3.70 0.41 -1.69
N VAL A 29 3.58 1.67 -1.27
CA VAL A 29 2.27 2.32 -1.13
C VAL A 29 1.55 2.40 -2.47
N ALA A 30 2.21 2.85 -3.54
CA ALA A 30 1.61 2.99 -4.87
C ALA A 30 1.13 1.64 -5.43
N HIS A 31 1.89 0.57 -5.25
CA HIS A 31 1.50 -0.76 -5.73
C HIS A 31 0.24 -1.32 -5.04
N HIS A 32 -0.05 -0.87 -3.81
CA HIS A 32 -1.10 -1.46 -2.99
C HIS A 32 -2.29 -0.52 -2.77
N LEU A 33 -2.07 0.80 -2.79
CA LEU A 33 -3.10 1.83 -2.65
C LEU A 33 -3.23 2.56 -3.98
N TRP A 34 -4.00 1.97 -4.89
CA TRP A 34 -4.30 2.52 -6.20
C TRP A 34 -5.81 2.49 -6.46
N ASP A 35 -6.23 3.30 -7.42
CA ASP A 35 -7.62 3.43 -7.85
C ASP A 35 -7.90 2.45 -9.00
N PRO A 36 -8.84 1.50 -8.85
CA PRO A 36 -9.22 0.56 -9.89
C PRO A 36 -9.54 1.21 -11.24
N ALA A 37 -10.22 2.36 -11.23
CA ALA A 37 -10.64 3.04 -12.45
C ALA A 37 -9.44 3.55 -13.28
N ARG A 38 -8.32 3.89 -12.62
CA ARG A 38 -7.10 4.31 -13.33
C ARG A 38 -6.41 3.15 -14.04
N ARG A 39 -6.62 1.92 -13.56
CA ARG A 39 -6.00 0.74 -14.18
C ARG A 39 -6.68 0.31 -15.48
N GLU A 40 -7.92 0.74 -15.70
CA GLU A 40 -8.62 0.51 -16.96
C GLU A 40 -7.92 1.21 -18.14
N THR A 41 -7.21 2.32 -17.87
CA THR A 41 -6.49 3.10 -18.89
C THR A 41 -4.96 2.95 -18.81
N ASP A 42 -4.42 2.52 -17.67
CA ASP A 42 -3.01 2.23 -17.47
C ASP A 42 -2.84 0.90 -16.71
N LEU A 43 -2.56 -0.18 -17.44
CA LEU A 43 -2.40 -1.53 -16.87
C LEU A 43 -1.21 -1.65 -15.91
N ALA A 44 -0.24 -0.73 -15.99
CA ALA A 44 0.90 -0.67 -15.08
C ALA A 44 0.58 0.13 -13.80
N TYR A 45 -0.59 0.78 -13.71
CA TYR A 45 -1.01 1.51 -12.53
C TYR A 45 -1.28 0.56 -11.35
N GLY A 46 -0.64 0.83 -10.22
CA GLY A 46 -0.68 -0.04 -9.05
C GLY A 46 0.39 -1.12 -9.12
N MET A 47 -0.02 -2.37 -8.88
CA MET A 47 0.90 -3.52 -8.95
C MET A 47 0.87 -4.12 -10.36
N PRO A 48 2.02 -4.17 -11.07
CA PRO A 48 2.12 -4.83 -12.37
C PRO A 48 1.66 -6.29 -12.34
N GLN A 49 1.07 -6.75 -13.44
CA GLN A 49 0.39 -8.05 -13.52
C GLN A 49 1.34 -9.24 -13.36
N ASP A 50 2.55 -9.14 -13.92
CA ASP A 50 3.64 -10.11 -13.76
C ASP A 50 3.99 -10.30 -12.27
N MET A 51 4.05 -9.22 -11.49
CA MET A 51 4.28 -9.34 -10.04
C MET A 51 3.08 -9.94 -9.29
N VAL A 52 1.85 -9.62 -9.71
CA VAL A 52 0.64 -10.24 -9.14
C VAL A 52 0.67 -11.75 -9.36
N VAL A 53 1.01 -12.19 -10.57
CA VAL A 53 1.16 -13.61 -10.91
C VAL A 53 2.25 -14.25 -10.04
N ALA A 54 3.46 -13.67 -10.01
CA ALA A 54 4.57 -14.21 -9.23
C ALA A 54 4.27 -14.33 -7.72
N LEU A 55 3.48 -13.41 -7.15
CA LEU A 55 3.07 -13.46 -5.74
C LEU A 55 1.92 -14.45 -5.48
N LYS A 56 1.04 -14.67 -6.47
CA LYS A 56 -0.04 -15.66 -6.39
C LYS A 56 0.49 -17.09 -6.50
N GLU A 57 1.44 -17.33 -7.39
CA GLU A 57 2.09 -18.64 -7.55
C GLU A 57 2.79 -19.13 -6.28
N GLN A 58 3.18 -18.19 -5.41
CA GLN A 58 3.76 -18.48 -4.09
C GLN A 58 2.71 -18.53 -2.95
N ASP A 59 1.42 -18.45 -3.28
CA ASP A 59 0.30 -18.33 -2.32
C ASP A 59 0.41 -17.12 -1.35
N LEU A 60 1.18 -16.10 -1.73
CA LEU A 60 1.44 -14.92 -0.91
C LEU A 60 0.42 -13.79 -1.16
N LEU A 61 -0.27 -13.81 -2.30
CA LEU A 61 -1.29 -12.83 -2.66
C LEU A 61 -2.61 -13.52 -3.01
N ARG A 62 -3.71 -13.04 -2.41
CA ARG A 62 -5.06 -13.57 -2.67
C ARG A 62 -6.01 -12.56 -3.32
N SER A 63 -5.71 -11.27 -3.24
CA SER A 63 -6.58 -10.21 -3.74
C SER A 63 -6.23 -9.82 -5.18
N ASP A 64 -7.25 -9.59 -6.01
CA ASP A 64 -7.11 -9.10 -7.38
C ASP A 64 -7.04 -7.57 -7.50
N GLY A 65 -7.51 -6.87 -6.46
CA GLY A 65 -7.60 -5.41 -6.41
C GLY A 65 -6.63 -4.75 -5.43
N PRO A 66 -6.78 -3.43 -5.21
CA PRO A 66 -5.99 -2.70 -4.23
C PRO A 66 -6.20 -3.27 -2.82
N HIS A 67 -5.18 -3.14 -1.98
CA HIS A 67 -5.25 -3.62 -0.59
C HIS A 67 -6.03 -2.64 0.26
N ALA A 68 -6.75 -3.18 1.25
CA ALA A 68 -7.30 -2.34 2.30
C ALA A 68 -6.20 -1.49 2.96
N PRO A 69 -6.40 -0.18 3.19
CA PRO A 69 -5.40 0.70 3.81
C PRO A 69 -4.89 0.20 5.17
N ALA A 70 -5.72 -0.52 5.94
CA ALA A 70 -5.31 -1.16 7.19
C ALA A 70 -4.22 -2.24 6.98
N THR A 71 -4.31 -3.02 5.89
CA THR A 71 -3.32 -4.05 5.55
C THR A 71 -1.97 -3.42 5.17
N VAL A 72 -1.99 -2.33 4.39
CA VAL A 72 -0.77 -1.59 4.01
C VAL A 72 -0.10 -0.99 5.26
N ARG A 73 -0.86 -0.30 6.12
CA ARG A 73 -0.35 0.24 7.39
C ARG A 73 0.25 -0.83 8.30
N ARG A 74 -0.40 -2.00 8.42
CA ARG A 74 0.12 -3.12 9.21
C ARG A 74 1.47 -3.61 8.68
N ARG A 75 1.61 -3.77 7.36
CA ARG A 75 2.86 -4.22 6.72
C ARG A 75 4.00 -3.20 6.92
N LEU A 76 3.74 -1.91 6.70
CA LEU A 76 4.71 -0.84 6.97
C LEU A 76 5.15 -0.80 8.44
N SER A 77 4.20 -1.00 9.36
CA SER A 77 4.49 -1.07 10.80
C SER A 77 5.37 -2.26 11.15
N SER A 78 5.12 -3.44 10.58
CA SER A 78 5.96 -4.63 10.76
C SER A 78 7.38 -4.39 10.23
N TRP A 79 7.52 -3.79 9.04
CA TRP A 79 8.83 -3.47 8.46
C TRP A 79 9.60 -2.46 9.32
N SER A 80 8.92 -1.42 9.82
CA SER A 80 9.51 -0.44 10.74
C SER A 80 9.99 -1.09 12.04
N LYS A 81 9.15 -1.93 12.67
CA LYS A 81 9.51 -2.66 13.91
C LYS A 81 10.76 -3.51 13.72
N LEU A 82 10.82 -4.28 12.64
CA LEU A 82 11.98 -5.14 12.36
C LEU A 82 13.23 -4.33 12.04
N THR A 83 13.10 -3.18 11.37
CA THR A 83 14.23 -2.27 11.13
C THR A 83 14.81 -1.78 12.46
N LYS A 84 13.94 -1.41 13.41
CA LYS A 84 14.34 -0.99 14.76
C LYS A 84 14.99 -2.12 15.55
N TRP A 85 14.47 -3.35 15.45
CA TRP A 85 15.09 -4.52 16.09
C TRP A 85 16.50 -4.82 15.58
N ARG A 86 16.83 -4.39 14.35
CA ARG A 86 18.19 -4.45 13.80
C ARG A 86 19.09 -3.28 14.24
N GLY A 87 18.63 -2.41 15.14
CA GLY A 87 19.36 -1.21 15.57
C GLY A 87 19.38 -0.07 14.55
N LEU A 88 18.61 -0.18 13.46
CA LEU A 88 18.60 0.79 12.36
C LEU A 88 17.42 1.77 12.47
N LYS A 89 17.58 2.96 11.89
CA LYS A 89 16.52 3.99 11.80
C LYS A 89 16.08 4.15 10.34
N GLY A 90 14.80 3.87 10.04
CA GLY A 90 14.23 4.00 8.69
C GLY A 90 13.23 5.15 8.55
N ARG A 91 12.94 5.57 7.31
CA ARG A 91 12.11 6.73 6.95
C ARG A 91 10.63 6.39 6.73
N PHE A 92 10.01 5.67 7.68
CA PHE A 92 8.62 5.18 7.55
C PHE A 92 7.53 6.25 7.75
N ASN A 93 7.89 7.43 8.27
CA ASN A 93 6.98 8.55 8.55
C ASN A 93 7.30 9.80 7.70
N ALA A 94 8.08 9.67 6.62
CA ALA A 94 8.44 10.83 5.81
C ALA A 94 7.18 11.40 5.14
N PRO A 95 7.05 12.73 5.03
CA PRO A 95 5.81 13.39 4.58
C PRO A 95 5.35 13.04 3.16
N GLY A 96 6.14 12.31 2.37
CA GLY A 96 5.76 11.78 1.04
C GLY A 96 4.96 10.47 1.04
N SER A 97 4.74 9.80 2.17
CA SER A 97 4.04 8.50 2.23
C SER A 97 2.53 8.59 2.51
N ARG A 98 1.95 9.79 2.46
CA ARG A 98 0.53 10.00 2.70
C ARG A 98 -0.24 9.81 1.38
N ALA A 99 -0.83 8.63 1.19
CA ALA A 99 -1.88 8.46 0.19
C ALA A 99 -3.00 9.49 0.44
N PRO A 100 -3.64 10.06 -0.59
CA PRO A 100 -4.72 11.02 -0.40
C PRO A 100 -5.83 10.34 0.38
N SER A 101 -6.10 10.87 1.58
CA SER A 101 -7.29 10.53 2.33
C SER A 101 -8.50 11.00 1.54
N SER A 102 -9.28 10.07 0.98
CA SER A 102 -10.63 10.37 0.51
C SER A 102 -11.44 10.87 1.70
N SER A 103 -11.54 12.19 1.82
CA SER A 103 -12.51 12.87 2.67
C SER A 103 -13.89 12.53 2.13
N ARG A 104 -14.55 11.54 2.74
CA ARG A 104 -15.98 11.33 2.55
C ARG A 104 -16.70 12.47 3.26
N LEU A 105 -17.33 13.31 2.43
CA LEU A 105 -18.25 14.40 2.74
C LEU A 105 -19.21 14.01 3.89
N ALA A 106 -19.34 14.89 4.87
CA ALA A 106 -20.32 14.77 5.96
C ALA A 106 -21.75 14.86 5.40
N PRO A 107 -22.74 14.14 5.96
CA PRO A 107 -24.13 14.34 5.59
C PRO A 107 -24.64 15.68 6.13
N ALA A 108 -25.31 16.45 5.27
CA ALA A 108 -25.96 17.72 5.61
C ALA A 108 -27.07 17.53 6.66
N PRO A 109 -27.28 18.48 7.59
CA PRO A 109 -28.37 18.40 8.56
C PRO A 109 -29.73 18.67 7.89
N GLY A 110 -30.73 17.88 8.29
CA GLY A 110 -32.08 17.92 7.75
C GLY A 110 -32.77 19.27 7.89
N ARG A 111 -33.47 19.69 6.83
CA ARG A 111 -34.41 20.81 6.87
C ARG A 111 -35.76 20.32 7.38
N ALA A 112 -36.25 21.04 8.38
CA ALA A 112 -37.59 20.95 8.95
C ALA A 112 -38.68 20.99 7.88
N ALA A 113 -39.65 20.08 7.99
CA ALA A 113 -40.96 20.22 7.38
C ALA A 113 -41.87 20.89 8.42
N ALA A 114 -42.26 22.12 8.13
CA ALA A 114 -43.38 22.80 8.77
C ALA A 114 -44.47 23.01 7.73
N ARG A 115 -45.72 22.93 8.20
CA ARG A 115 -47.02 23.18 7.52
C ARG A 115 -47.57 21.93 6.81
N GLN A 116 -48.79 21.50 7.07
CA GLN A 116 -50.02 22.24 7.42
C GLN A 116 -50.81 21.56 8.53
#